data_AF-A0AA43EI52-F1
#
_entry.id   AF-A0AA43EI52-F1
#
_cell.length_a   1.000
_cell.length_b   1.000
_cell.length_c   1.000
_cell.angle_alpha   90.00
_cell.angle_beta   90.00
_cell.angle_gamma   90.00
#
_symmetry.space_group_name_H-M   'P 1'
#
loop_
_entity.id
_entity.type
_entity.pdbx_description
1 polymer ?
#
loop_
_entity_poly.entity_id
_entity_poly.type
_entity_poly.pdbx_seq_one_letter_code
_entity_poly.pdbx_strand_id
1 'polypeptide(L)'
;GCSVISSRAFHRLAPLVRHRSVALVKPGYHLSHCPKFRSPLCISMQPDSHHSSLAENRDTTMGNERPWNPLSTDSVASRFSSYASFDGKEVVTPFAPGRPVDAELTEAHNQLRQQILGHFYPCTGAISTFSQRSYRFGLYPELACEDAVRAVCHDLYCFSHEFPSINDNFITFIAMFRGPVVQSEQDFEDLLWKQLQAMNLCDSNFFAWDEKVDSDPQSHRFSFSIGGRAMYVVGMHPKSSRIARTRPCPTMVFNLHDQFDRLRARGKFETMKQTIRAREMASQGSINPMLANFGEYSEARQYSGRSVPESWSCPFHPNKRQRP
;
A
#
# COMPACT_ATOMS: atom_id res chain seq x y z
N GLY A 1 -2.94 -45.56 -51.03
CA GLY A 1 -1.76 -46.21 -51.63
C GLY A 1 -0.54 -45.80 -50.84
N CYS A 2 -0.02 -46.73 -50.05
CA CYS A 2 1.24 -46.59 -49.33
C CYS A 2 2.44 -46.56 -50.29
N SER A 3 3.52 -45.90 -49.87
CA SER A 3 4.89 -46.33 -50.19
C SER A 3 5.82 -45.90 -49.05
N VAL A 4 6.28 -46.90 -48.30
CA VAL A 4 7.28 -46.88 -47.23
C VAL A 4 8.48 -47.68 -47.73
N ILE A 5 9.71 -47.15 -47.63
CA ILE A 5 10.99 -47.89 -47.51
C ILE A 5 11.95 -46.91 -46.79
N SER A 6 12.35 -47.03 -45.52
CA SER A 6 13.12 -48.05 -44.75
C SER A 6 14.62 -47.68 -44.57
N SER A 7 14.95 -47.26 -43.34
CA SER A 7 16.02 -47.76 -42.45
C SER A 7 17.47 -47.93 -42.95
N ARG A 8 18.45 -47.23 -42.32
CA ARG A 8 19.32 -47.79 -41.24
C ARG A 8 20.34 -46.77 -40.70
N ALA A 9 20.66 -46.97 -39.41
CA ALA A 9 21.57 -46.23 -38.55
C ALA A 9 23.07 -46.54 -38.79
N PHE A 10 23.98 -45.65 -38.36
CA PHE A 10 24.91 -45.90 -37.23
C PHE A 10 25.87 -44.72 -36.94
N HIS A 11 25.91 -44.34 -35.66
CA HIS A 11 27.04 -43.88 -34.82
C HIS A 11 27.80 -42.53 -34.99
N ARG A 12 27.78 -41.81 -33.84
CA ARG A 12 28.86 -41.13 -33.08
C ARG A 12 29.38 -39.77 -33.58
N LEU A 13 29.11 -38.70 -32.81
CA LEU A 13 30.02 -38.14 -31.79
C LEU A 13 29.35 -36.93 -31.10
N ALA A 14 29.36 -36.95 -29.76
CA ALA A 14 28.91 -35.85 -28.89
C ALA A 14 30.13 -35.09 -28.34
N PRO A 15 30.02 -33.79 -28.02
CA PRO A 15 30.92 -33.14 -27.08
C PRO A 15 30.29 -33.03 -25.68
N LEU A 16 31.09 -33.42 -24.69
CA LEU A 16 30.83 -33.37 -23.26
C LEU A 16 30.67 -31.93 -22.74
N VAL A 17 29.60 -31.67 -21.99
CA VAL A 17 29.56 -30.55 -21.03
C VAL A 17 29.81 -31.13 -19.63
N ARG A 18 30.95 -30.74 -19.05
CA ARG A 18 31.37 -31.16 -17.70
C ARG A 18 30.54 -30.46 -16.62
N HIS A 19 29.96 -31.25 -15.73
CA HIS A 19 29.54 -30.80 -14.40
C HIS A 19 30.74 -30.20 -13.64
N ARG A 20 30.53 -29.06 -12.97
CA ARG A 20 31.46 -28.58 -11.94
C ARG A 20 30.85 -28.75 -10.55
N SER A 21 31.74 -29.18 -9.68
CA SER A 21 31.51 -29.78 -8.37
C SER A 21 31.07 -28.80 -7.30
N VAL A 22 30.34 -29.36 -6.35
CA VAL A 22 30.10 -28.89 -4.98
C VAL A 22 31.40 -28.41 -4.33
N ALA A 23 31.40 -27.19 -3.80
CA ALA A 23 32.48 -26.68 -2.95
C ALA A 23 32.10 -26.85 -1.47
N LEU A 24 32.92 -27.65 -0.79
CA LEU A 24 32.94 -27.85 0.66
C LEU A 24 33.14 -26.53 1.41
N VAL A 25 32.38 -26.35 2.49
CA VAL A 25 32.62 -25.38 3.55
C VAL A 25 33.92 -25.76 4.29
N LYS A 26 34.86 -24.82 4.38
CA LYS A 26 35.98 -24.87 5.35
C LYS A 26 35.70 -23.87 6.48
N PRO A 27 35.76 -24.27 7.76
CA PRO A 27 35.66 -23.34 8.88
C PRO A 27 37.03 -22.75 9.23
N GLY A 28 37.01 -21.49 9.68
CA GLY A 28 38.10 -20.88 10.45
C GLY A 28 39.11 -20.07 9.64
N TYR A 29 38.92 -18.75 9.58
CA TYR A 29 40.02 -17.77 9.62
C TYR A 29 39.56 -16.51 10.35
N HIS A 30 40.19 -16.28 11.51
CA HIS A 30 40.24 -15.03 12.25
C HIS A 30 41.25 -14.08 11.59
N LEU A 31 40.87 -12.84 11.28
CA LEU A 31 41.75 -11.67 11.10
C LEU A 31 40.87 -10.43 11.36
N SER A 32 40.91 -9.77 12.53
CA SER A 32 41.92 -8.81 13.00
C SER A 32 42.07 -7.57 12.09
N HIS A 33 41.48 -6.47 12.57
CA HIS A 33 41.87 -5.06 12.41
C HIS A 33 42.42 -4.57 11.05
N CYS A 34 41.66 -3.67 10.42
CA CYS A 34 42.24 -2.61 9.61
C CYS A 34 41.62 -1.24 10.00
N PRO A 35 42.43 -0.30 10.49
CA PRO A 35 41.99 1.03 10.92
C PRO A 35 42.04 1.99 9.72
N LYS A 36 40.94 2.72 9.48
CA LYS A 36 40.84 4.05 8.84
C LYS A 36 39.42 4.25 8.30
N PHE A 37 38.50 4.61 9.19
CA PHE A 37 37.34 5.42 8.82
C PHE A 37 37.20 6.49 9.91
N ARG A 38 37.77 7.67 9.64
CA ARG A 38 37.62 8.84 10.50
C ARG A 38 36.24 9.43 10.25
N SER A 39 35.39 9.37 11.27
CA SER A 39 34.16 10.16 11.38
C SER A 39 34.53 11.62 11.66
N PRO A 40 33.94 12.63 11.00
CA PRO A 40 33.99 13.99 11.51
C PRO A 40 32.92 14.16 12.60
N LEU A 41 33.39 14.25 13.84
CA LEU A 41 32.72 14.94 14.93
C LEU A 41 32.48 16.40 14.53
N CYS A 42 31.23 16.83 14.46
CA CYS A 42 30.85 18.24 14.54
C CYS A 42 29.96 18.44 15.77
N ILE A 43 30.64 18.87 16.84
CA ILE A 43 30.34 19.99 17.74
C ILE A 43 28.85 20.27 18.04
N SER A 44 28.53 20.16 19.33
CA SER A 44 27.33 20.65 19.97
C SER A 44 27.14 22.15 19.80
N MET A 45 25.96 22.56 19.34
CA MET A 45 25.39 23.86 19.66
C MET A 45 23.89 23.65 19.93
N GLN A 46 23.48 23.87 21.18
CA GLN A 46 22.08 24.13 21.52
C GLN A 46 21.65 25.44 20.86
N PRO A 47 20.36 25.56 20.53
CA PRO A 47 19.65 26.70 21.10
C PRO A 47 18.27 26.34 21.64
N ASP A 48 18.05 26.85 22.84
CA ASP A 48 16.85 27.52 23.33
C ASP A 48 15.48 26.84 23.24
N SER A 49 15.04 26.52 24.45
CA SER A 49 13.69 26.29 24.92
C SER A 49 12.67 27.31 24.40
N HIS A 50 11.69 26.82 23.64
CA HIS A 50 10.33 27.34 23.70
C HIS A 50 9.35 26.19 23.90
N HIS A 51 9.09 25.88 25.16
CA HIS A 51 7.87 25.21 25.59
C HIS A 51 6.70 26.13 25.25
N SER A 52 5.99 25.84 24.15
CA SER A 52 4.63 26.34 23.97
C SER A 52 3.70 25.38 24.71
N SER A 53 3.24 25.81 25.89
CA SER A 53 2.16 25.19 26.64
C SER A 53 0.92 25.03 25.74
N LEU A 54 0.58 23.80 25.38
CA LEU A 54 -0.76 23.50 24.89
C LEU A 54 -1.69 23.56 26.10
N ALA A 55 -2.67 24.45 25.99
CA ALA A 55 -3.58 24.87 27.04
C ALA A 55 -4.24 23.68 27.77
N GLU A 56 -4.18 23.72 29.09
CA GLU A 56 -5.02 22.95 29.98
C GLU A 56 -6.50 23.38 29.86
N ASN A 57 -7.36 22.37 29.95
CA ASN A 57 -8.75 22.41 30.40
C ASN A 57 -9.72 23.36 29.70
N ARG A 58 -10.48 22.78 28.76
CA ARG A 58 -11.94 22.93 28.76
C ARG A 58 -12.58 21.55 28.80
N ASP A 59 -12.97 21.17 30.01
CA ASP A 59 -14.07 20.25 30.21
C ASP A 59 -15.33 20.86 29.59
N THR A 60 -15.94 20.17 28.64
CA THR A 60 -17.36 20.31 28.29
C THR A 60 -17.71 19.16 27.36
N THR A 61 -18.58 18.30 27.86
CA THR A 61 -19.44 17.39 27.10
C THR A 61 -20.15 18.12 25.95
N MET A 62 -19.49 18.27 24.81
CA MET A 62 -20.09 18.67 23.54
C MET A 62 -20.02 17.49 22.58
N GLY A 63 -21.14 17.25 21.89
CA GLY A 63 -21.39 16.03 21.11
C GLY A 63 -20.25 15.63 20.20
N ASN A 64 -20.13 14.32 20.01
CA ASN A 64 -19.18 13.63 19.12
C ASN A 64 -19.45 13.93 17.62
N GLU A 65 -19.98 15.12 17.31
CA GLU A 65 -20.36 15.54 15.97
C GLU A 65 -19.11 15.99 15.22
N ARG A 66 -18.79 15.28 14.14
CA ARG A 66 -17.71 15.62 13.21
C ARG A 66 -18.37 16.16 11.95
N PRO A 67 -18.67 17.48 11.87
CA PRO A 67 -19.45 18.02 10.75
C PRO A 67 -18.74 17.86 9.39
N TRP A 68 -17.42 17.65 9.40
CA TRP A 68 -16.60 17.35 8.21
C TRP A 68 -16.66 15.87 7.77
N ASN A 69 -17.22 14.98 8.58
CA ASN A 69 -17.40 13.56 8.27
C ASN A 69 -18.90 13.23 8.22
N PRO A 70 -19.52 13.18 7.03
CA PRO A 70 -20.96 12.92 6.91
C PRO A 70 -21.38 11.53 7.40
N LEU A 71 -20.42 10.61 7.62
CA LEU A 71 -20.67 9.29 8.17
C LEU A 71 -20.44 9.22 9.70
N SER A 72 -20.13 10.32 10.38
CA SER A 72 -19.90 10.27 11.85
C SER A 72 -21.15 9.94 12.65
N THR A 73 -22.34 10.17 12.08
CA THR A 73 -23.62 9.80 12.67
C THR A 73 -24.19 8.49 12.10
N ASP A 74 -23.52 7.87 11.11
CA ASP A 74 -23.92 6.57 10.58
C ASP A 74 -23.57 5.48 11.60
N SER A 75 -24.60 4.76 12.07
CA SER A 75 -24.46 3.78 13.15
C SER A 75 -23.62 2.57 12.75
N VAL A 76 -23.64 2.18 11.47
CA VAL A 76 -22.83 1.07 10.93
C VAL A 76 -21.38 1.53 10.84
N ALA A 77 -21.13 2.71 10.26
CA ALA A 77 -19.79 3.27 10.17
C ALA A 77 -19.16 3.43 11.56
N SER A 78 -19.89 3.99 12.52
CA SER A 78 -19.42 4.18 13.90
C SER A 78 -19.14 2.84 14.60
N ARG A 79 -19.96 1.81 14.35
CA ARG A 79 -19.80 0.49 14.95
C ARG A 79 -18.53 -0.21 14.46
N PHE A 80 -18.25 -0.13 13.16
CA PHE A 80 -17.17 -0.87 12.49
C PHE A 80 -15.94 -0.04 12.16
N SER A 81 -15.92 1.26 12.46
CA SER A 81 -14.72 2.09 12.41
C SER A 81 -13.59 1.44 13.21
N SER A 82 -12.41 1.39 12.59
CA SER A 82 -11.21 0.72 13.12
C SER A 82 -9.99 1.64 13.01
N TYR A 83 -10.22 2.95 12.94
CA TYR A 83 -9.18 3.94 12.72
C TYR A 83 -8.12 3.98 13.83
N ALA A 84 -6.92 3.51 13.52
CA ALA A 84 -5.82 3.40 14.45
C ALA A 84 -4.50 3.97 13.93
N SER A 85 -3.59 4.22 14.86
CA SER A 85 -2.21 4.66 14.63
C SER A 85 -1.25 3.91 15.56
N PHE A 86 0.05 4.05 15.32
CA PHE A 86 1.10 3.49 16.16
C PHE A 86 1.98 4.62 16.68
N ASP A 87 2.04 4.82 18.00
CA ASP A 87 2.78 5.93 18.62
C ASP A 87 4.29 5.64 18.77
N GLY A 88 4.71 4.40 18.50
CA GLY A 88 6.07 3.92 18.70
C GLY A 88 6.20 2.84 19.76
N LYS A 89 5.18 2.70 20.62
CA LYS A 89 5.10 1.72 21.70
C LYS A 89 3.88 0.83 21.52
N GLU A 90 2.72 1.41 21.27
CA GLU A 90 1.46 0.68 21.19
C GLU A 90 0.53 1.20 20.08
N VAL A 91 -0.48 0.40 19.77
CA VAL A 91 -1.55 0.81 18.87
C VAL A 91 -2.51 1.69 19.66
N VAL A 92 -2.88 2.83 19.09
CA VAL A 92 -3.79 3.80 19.70
C VAL A 92 -4.88 4.21 18.70
N THR A 93 -6.02 4.67 19.22
CA THR A 93 -7.18 5.14 18.44
C THR A 93 -7.33 6.67 18.57
N PRO A 94 -6.74 7.48 17.67
CA PRO A 94 -6.66 8.94 17.82
C PRO A 94 -8.02 9.62 18.02
N PHE A 95 -9.04 9.09 17.38
CA PHE A 95 -10.40 9.64 17.39
C PHE A 95 -11.33 8.96 18.40
N ALA A 96 -10.82 8.06 19.24
CA ALA A 96 -11.56 7.41 20.31
C ALA A 96 -10.61 7.05 21.46
N PRO A 97 -9.99 8.06 22.11
CA PRO A 97 -9.04 7.81 23.19
C PRO A 97 -9.72 7.06 24.34
N GLY A 98 -9.01 6.07 24.91
CA GLY A 98 -9.51 5.24 26.01
C GLY A 98 -10.40 4.07 25.61
N ARG A 99 -10.80 3.94 24.33
CA ARG A 99 -11.45 2.71 23.84
C ARG A 99 -10.42 1.57 23.80
N PRO A 100 -10.74 0.37 24.32
CA PRO A 100 -9.86 -0.78 24.18
C PRO A 100 -9.59 -1.07 22.71
N VAL A 101 -8.31 -1.25 22.38
CA VAL A 101 -7.88 -1.64 21.03
C VAL A 101 -8.12 -3.13 20.86
N ASP A 102 -8.71 -3.52 19.74
CA ASP A 102 -8.89 -4.92 19.38
C ASP A 102 -7.53 -5.65 19.30
N ALA A 103 -7.43 -6.79 19.98
CA ALA A 103 -6.23 -7.62 19.97
C ALA A 103 -5.90 -8.12 18.56
N GLU A 104 -6.91 -8.43 17.74
CA GLU A 104 -6.73 -8.88 16.36
C GLU A 104 -6.15 -7.77 15.48
N LEU A 105 -6.59 -6.52 15.68
CA LEU A 105 -6.03 -5.35 15.01
C LEU A 105 -4.55 -5.16 15.36
N THR A 106 -4.21 -5.29 16.64
CA THR A 106 -2.83 -5.17 17.13
C THR A 106 -1.94 -6.24 16.52
N GLU A 107 -2.41 -7.48 16.46
CA GLU A 107 -1.68 -8.59 15.83
C GLU A 107 -1.50 -8.38 14.33
N ALA A 108 -2.58 -8.02 13.60
CA ALA A 108 -2.51 -7.73 12.18
C ALA A 108 -1.54 -6.58 11.86
N HIS A 109 -1.51 -5.54 12.71
CA HIS A 109 -0.53 -4.46 12.61
C HIS A 109 0.91 -4.94 12.84
N ASN A 110 1.15 -5.77 13.85
CA ASN A 110 2.49 -6.27 14.16
C ASN A 110 3.06 -7.11 13.02
N GLN A 111 2.26 -8.02 12.46
CA GLN A 111 2.64 -8.82 11.29
C GLN A 111 2.95 -7.93 10.07
N LEU A 112 2.08 -6.96 9.80
CA LEU A 112 2.28 -5.97 8.74
C LEU A 112 3.60 -5.20 8.90
N ARG A 113 3.83 -4.66 10.11
CA ARG A 113 5.03 -3.89 10.43
C ARG A 113 6.30 -4.74 10.31
N GLN A 114 6.28 -5.96 10.81
CA GLN A 114 7.40 -6.91 10.71
C GLN A 114 7.73 -7.20 9.25
N GLN A 115 6.72 -7.43 8.41
CA GLN A 115 6.93 -7.73 7.00
C GLN A 115 7.52 -6.53 6.24
N ILE A 116 6.98 -5.32 6.43
CA ILE A 116 7.44 -4.12 5.70
C ILE A 116 8.83 -3.69 6.13
N LEU A 117 9.16 -3.81 7.42
CA LEU A 117 10.50 -3.48 7.93
C LEU A 117 11.51 -4.61 7.75
N GLY A 118 11.09 -5.73 7.16
CA GLY A 118 11.96 -6.85 6.85
C GLY A 118 13.00 -6.51 5.78
N HIS A 119 14.15 -7.18 5.84
CA HIS A 119 15.34 -6.88 5.02
C HIS A 119 15.09 -6.89 3.50
N PHE A 120 14.11 -7.65 3.02
CA PHE A 120 13.85 -7.85 1.59
C PHE A 120 12.59 -7.15 1.07
N TYR A 121 11.95 -6.30 1.86
CA TYR A 121 10.77 -5.58 1.36
C TYR A 121 11.20 -4.53 0.32
N PRO A 122 10.70 -4.59 -0.93
CA PRO A 122 11.31 -3.81 -2.01
C PRO A 122 10.85 -2.35 -2.05
N CYS A 123 9.68 -2.04 -1.50
CA CYS A 123 9.09 -0.70 -1.59
C CYS A 123 9.72 0.28 -0.59
N THR A 124 10.60 1.16 -1.08
CA THR A 124 11.22 2.23 -0.27
C THR A 124 10.20 3.19 0.35
N GLY A 125 9.10 3.47 -0.36
CA GLY A 125 8.02 4.32 0.15
C GLY A 125 7.37 3.71 1.38
N ALA A 126 6.99 2.44 1.31
CA ALA A 126 6.42 1.70 2.45
C ALA A 126 7.38 1.64 3.63
N ILE A 127 8.66 1.32 3.40
CA ILE A 127 9.68 1.34 4.46
C ILE A 127 9.75 2.72 5.12
N SER A 128 9.83 3.79 4.32
CA SER A 128 9.86 5.17 4.85
C SER A 128 8.64 5.48 5.71
N THR A 129 7.44 5.15 5.23
CA THR A 129 6.18 5.34 5.95
C THR A 129 6.22 4.63 7.32
N PHE A 130 6.69 3.39 7.38
CA PHE A 130 6.73 2.62 8.62
C PHE A 130 7.85 3.04 9.58
N SER A 131 8.99 3.47 9.05
CA SER A 131 10.10 4.03 9.84
C SER A 131 9.73 5.38 10.46
N GLN A 132 9.02 6.23 9.72
CA GLN A 132 8.57 7.55 10.16
C GLN A 132 7.25 7.52 10.94
N ARG A 133 6.58 6.36 11.01
CA ARG A 133 5.26 6.18 11.65
C ARG A 133 4.17 7.07 11.04
N SER A 134 4.32 7.42 9.77
CA SER A 134 3.39 8.26 9.01
C SER A 134 2.29 7.43 8.35
N TYR A 135 1.66 6.53 9.10
CA TYR A 135 0.55 5.72 8.60
C TYR A 135 -0.58 5.63 9.60
N ARG A 136 -1.75 5.32 9.05
CA ARG A 136 -2.96 4.96 9.76
C ARG A 136 -3.46 3.64 9.22
N PHE A 137 -4.15 2.88 10.04
CA PHE A 137 -4.61 1.55 9.66
C PHE A 137 -5.86 1.15 10.40
N GLY A 138 -6.55 0.13 9.90
CA GLY A 138 -7.70 -0.46 10.55
C GLY A 138 -7.93 -1.90 10.11
N LEU A 139 -8.70 -2.64 10.91
CA LEU A 139 -9.10 -4.01 10.64
C LEU A 139 -10.63 -4.10 10.59
N TYR A 140 -11.14 -4.27 9.38
CA TYR A 140 -12.55 -4.22 9.04
C TYR A 140 -13.18 -5.62 8.97
N PRO A 141 -14.52 -5.71 8.87
CA PRO A 141 -15.21 -6.92 8.44
C PRO A 141 -14.75 -7.38 7.03
N GLU A 142 -15.52 -8.27 6.41
CA GLU A 142 -15.15 -8.82 5.10
C GLU A 142 -15.05 -7.74 4.00
N LEU A 143 -14.02 -7.84 3.17
CA LEU A 143 -13.83 -7.00 1.99
C LEU A 143 -15.05 -7.12 1.07
N ALA A 144 -15.50 -5.97 0.57
CA ALA A 144 -16.70 -5.79 -0.24
C ALA A 144 -18.04 -6.05 0.48
N CYS A 145 -18.06 -6.19 1.81
CA CYS A 145 -19.31 -6.18 2.57
C CYS A 145 -19.77 -4.75 2.91
N GLU A 146 -21.07 -4.60 3.12
CA GLU A 146 -21.71 -3.30 3.35
C GLU A 146 -21.18 -2.57 4.61
N ASP A 147 -20.88 -3.32 5.67
CA ASP A 147 -20.31 -2.78 6.92
C ASP A 147 -18.90 -2.23 6.70
N ALA A 148 -18.05 -2.97 6.00
CA ALA A 148 -16.68 -2.57 5.69
C ALA A 148 -16.66 -1.35 4.76
N VAL A 149 -17.56 -1.27 3.78
CA VAL A 149 -17.71 -0.09 2.91
C VAL A 149 -17.95 1.19 3.72
N ARG A 150 -18.95 1.20 4.60
CA ARG A 150 -19.25 2.38 5.41
C ARG A 150 -18.12 2.75 6.36
N ALA A 151 -17.56 1.75 7.03
CA ALA A 151 -16.46 1.97 7.98
C ALA A 151 -15.19 2.51 7.30
N VAL A 152 -14.80 1.94 6.16
CA VAL A 152 -13.61 2.38 5.41
C VAL A 152 -13.82 3.79 4.84
N CYS A 153 -15.00 4.12 4.31
CA CYS A 153 -15.31 5.50 3.88
C CYS A 153 -15.17 6.49 5.05
N HIS A 154 -15.82 6.20 6.19
CA HIS A 154 -15.75 7.04 7.39
C HIS A 154 -14.30 7.26 7.84
N ASP A 155 -13.51 6.20 7.86
CA ASP A 155 -12.13 6.22 8.33
C ASP A 155 -11.19 6.93 7.33
N LEU A 156 -11.45 6.83 6.03
CA LEU A 156 -10.76 7.61 5.00
C LEU A 156 -11.10 9.10 5.05
N TYR A 157 -12.30 9.48 5.49
CA TYR A 157 -12.63 10.88 5.76
C TYR A 157 -11.88 11.40 6.99
N CYS A 158 -11.77 10.59 8.05
CA CYS A 158 -10.92 10.90 9.22
C CYS A 158 -9.45 11.04 8.81
N PHE A 159 -8.93 10.13 8.00
CA PHE A 159 -7.60 10.23 7.41
C PHE A 159 -7.40 11.51 6.62
N SER A 160 -8.38 11.84 5.78
CA SER A 160 -8.30 13.02 4.94
C SER A 160 -8.30 14.31 5.74
N HIS A 161 -9.07 14.35 6.83
CA HIS A 161 -9.14 15.47 7.75
C HIS A 161 -7.87 15.60 8.61
N GLU A 162 -7.31 14.49 9.10
CA GLU A 162 -6.08 14.50 9.90
C GLU A 162 -4.86 14.96 9.06
N PHE A 163 -4.85 14.64 7.76
CA PHE A 163 -3.76 14.98 6.85
C PHE A 163 -4.23 15.86 5.68
N PRO A 164 -4.65 17.12 5.94
CA PRO A 164 -5.25 18.00 4.93
C PRO A 164 -4.24 18.44 3.87
N SER A 165 -2.98 18.58 4.27
CA SER A 165 -1.85 18.85 3.37
C SER A 165 -0.71 17.90 3.68
N ILE A 166 0.11 17.64 2.67
CA ILE A 166 1.19 16.67 2.76
C ILE A 166 2.49 17.43 2.80
N ASN A 167 3.24 17.22 3.88
CA ASN A 167 4.65 17.53 3.92
C ASN A 167 5.43 16.56 3.02
N ASP A 168 6.75 16.54 3.14
CA ASP A 168 7.62 15.71 2.29
C ASP A 168 7.53 14.21 2.57
N ASN A 169 6.80 13.82 3.61
CA ASN A 169 6.67 12.44 4.05
C ASN A 169 5.53 11.73 3.31
N PHE A 170 5.74 10.46 3.01
CA PHE A 170 4.66 9.58 2.58
C PHE A 170 3.70 9.36 3.74
N ILE A 171 2.41 9.47 3.44
CA ILE A 171 1.34 9.23 4.40
C ILE A 171 0.35 8.26 3.77
N THR A 172 0.07 7.18 4.50
CA THR A 172 -0.67 6.05 3.97
C THR A 172 -1.76 5.63 4.94
N PHE A 173 -2.93 5.29 4.41
CA PHE A 173 -3.98 4.60 5.14
C PHE A 173 -4.05 3.13 4.70
N ILE A 174 -4.16 2.20 5.65
CA ILE A 174 -4.11 0.75 5.38
C ILE A 174 -5.37 0.08 5.93
N ALA A 175 -6.27 -0.33 5.04
CA ALA A 175 -7.44 -1.11 5.39
C ALA A 175 -7.14 -2.61 5.27
N MET A 176 -7.15 -3.33 6.39
CA MET A 176 -7.04 -4.79 6.44
C MET A 176 -8.43 -5.37 6.68
N PHE A 177 -8.72 -6.55 6.12
CA PHE A 177 -10.06 -7.14 6.19
C PHE A 177 -9.96 -8.55 6.79
N ARG A 178 -10.90 -8.91 7.68
CA ARG A 178 -10.95 -10.27 8.29
C ARG A 178 -11.27 -11.38 7.29
N GLY A 179 -11.78 -11.00 6.12
CA GLY A 179 -12.13 -11.90 5.03
C GLY A 179 -12.51 -11.12 3.77
N PRO A 180 -13.10 -11.79 2.78
CA PRO A 180 -13.24 -13.24 2.70
C PRO A 180 -11.88 -13.91 2.44
N VAL A 181 -11.84 -15.24 2.50
CA VAL A 181 -10.64 -15.99 2.07
C VAL A 181 -10.50 -15.87 0.56
N VAL A 182 -9.46 -15.15 0.12
CA VAL A 182 -9.15 -14.96 -1.29
C VAL A 182 -8.67 -16.27 -1.93
N GLN A 183 -9.34 -16.67 -3.01
CA GLN A 183 -9.07 -17.91 -3.74
C GLN A 183 -8.04 -17.73 -4.86
N SER A 184 -7.96 -16.54 -5.48
CA SER A 184 -7.04 -16.24 -6.58
C SER A 184 -6.74 -14.74 -6.72
N GLU A 185 -5.82 -14.35 -7.60
CA GLU A 185 -5.62 -12.93 -7.94
C GLU A 185 -6.86 -12.30 -8.60
N GLN A 186 -7.58 -13.05 -9.44
CA GLN A 186 -8.81 -12.56 -10.08
C GLN A 186 -9.93 -12.35 -9.05
N ASP A 187 -10.09 -13.31 -8.13
CA ASP A 187 -11.09 -13.20 -7.04
C ASP A 187 -10.83 -11.96 -6.17
N PHE A 188 -9.58 -11.71 -5.79
CA PHE A 188 -9.24 -10.47 -5.07
C PHE A 188 -9.47 -9.21 -5.90
N GLU A 189 -9.13 -9.22 -7.19
CA GLU A 189 -9.41 -8.08 -8.08
C GLU A 189 -10.90 -7.76 -8.13
N ASP A 190 -11.76 -8.78 -8.27
CA ASP A 190 -13.21 -8.62 -8.30
C ASP A 190 -13.74 -8.04 -6.98
N LEU A 191 -13.23 -8.52 -5.84
CA LEU A 191 -13.57 -8.00 -4.51
C LEU A 191 -13.10 -6.56 -4.31
N LEU A 192 -11.86 -6.24 -4.72
CA LEU A 192 -11.30 -4.90 -4.64
C LEU A 192 -12.16 -3.91 -5.43
N TRP A 193 -12.55 -4.25 -6.66
CA TRP A 193 -13.38 -3.38 -7.47
C TRP A 193 -14.81 -3.27 -6.95
N LYS A 194 -15.39 -4.34 -6.41
CA LYS A 194 -16.69 -4.28 -5.71
C LYS A 194 -16.64 -3.32 -4.51
N GLN A 195 -15.58 -3.41 -3.70
CA GLN A 195 -15.34 -2.50 -2.57
C GLN A 195 -15.25 -1.04 -3.06
N LEU A 196 -14.40 -0.75 -4.05
CA LEU A 196 -14.24 0.61 -4.58
C LEU A 196 -15.52 1.15 -5.22
N GLN A 197 -16.29 0.31 -5.92
CA GLN A 197 -17.58 0.68 -6.50
C GLN A 197 -18.60 1.05 -5.42
N ALA A 198 -18.73 0.25 -4.37
CA ALA A 198 -19.64 0.51 -3.27
C ALA A 198 -19.23 1.73 -2.45
N MET A 199 -17.91 1.93 -2.23
CA MET A 199 -17.38 3.13 -1.62
C MET A 199 -17.69 4.38 -2.46
N ASN A 200 -17.52 4.30 -3.78
CA ASN A 200 -17.85 5.41 -4.68
C ASN A 200 -19.34 5.77 -4.63
N LEU A 201 -20.23 4.77 -4.61
CA LEU A 201 -21.66 4.99 -4.48
C LEU A 201 -22.00 5.69 -3.15
N CYS A 202 -21.45 5.20 -2.04
CA CYS A 202 -21.62 5.82 -0.73
C CYS A 202 -21.14 7.28 -0.72
N ASP A 203 -19.93 7.52 -1.21
CA ASP A 203 -19.25 8.81 -1.19
C ASP A 203 -19.92 9.85 -2.11
N SER A 204 -20.50 9.40 -3.24
CA SER A 204 -21.15 10.29 -4.22
C SER A 204 -22.33 11.11 -3.68
N ASN A 205 -22.87 10.72 -2.52
CA ASN A 205 -23.91 11.49 -1.82
C ASN A 205 -23.37 12.75 -1.13
N PHE A 206 -22.05 12.84 -0.94
CA PHE A 206 -21.44 13.84 -0.06
C PHE A 206 -20.33 14.65 -0.73
N PHE A 207 -19.52 14.03 -1.59
CA PHE A 207 -18.35 14.68 -2.18
C PHE A 207 -18.31 14.55 -3.70
N ALA A 208 -17.74 15.57 -4.34
CA ALA A 208 -17.38 15.51 -5.75
C ALA A 208 -16.14 14.61 -5.96
N TRP A 209 -15.85 14.29 -7.23
CA TRP A 209 -14.55 13.72 -7.59
C TRP A 209 -13.46 14.79 -7.43
N ASP A 210 -12.23 14.39 -7.11
CA ASP A 210 -11.09 15.30 -7.00
C ASP A 210 -10.82 15.95 -8.37
N GLU A 211 -10.75 17.29 -8.40
CA GLU A 211 -10.65 18.08 -9.62
C GLU A 211 -9.30 17.92 -10.34
N LYS A 212 -8.27 17.38 -9.67
CA LYS A 212 -6.93 17.20 -10.24
C LYS A 212 -6.79 15.92 -11.08
N VAL A 213 -7.72 14.98 -10.98
CA VAL A 213 -7.62 13.66 -11.61
C VAL A 213 -8.90 13.29 -12.36
N ASP A 214 -8.78 12.37 -13.30
CA ASP A 214 -9.91 11.94 -14.12
C ASP A 214 -10.76 10.90 -13.36
N SER A 215 -12.08 10.93 -13.56
CA SER A 215 -13.00 9.93 -12.99
C SER A 215 -13.17 8.69 -13.88
N ASP A 216 -12.85 8.81 -15.16
CA ASP A 216 -12.87 7.69 -16.12
C ASP A 216 -11.70 6.72 -15.81
N PRO A 217 -11.97 5.45 -15.43
CA PRO A 217 -10.93 4.48 -15.14
C PRO A 217 -10.09 4.08 -16.36
N GLN A 218 -10.45 4.48 -17.59
CA GLN A 218 -9.63 4.28 -18.78
C GLN A 218 -8.67 5.45 -19.04
N SER A 219 -8.86 6.60 -18.38
CA SER A 219 -7.96 7.75 -18.54
C SER A 219 -6.57 7.46 -17.96
N HIS A 220 -5.53 7.93 -18.65
CA HIS A 220 -4.16 7.92 -18.14
C HIS A 220 -3.95 8.86 -16.93
N ARG A 221 -4.91 9.75 -16.65
CA ARG A 221 -4.97 10.63 -15.48
C ARG A 221 -5.95 10.15 -14.41
N PHE A 222 -6.51 8.95 -14.54
CA PHE A 222 -7.39 8.39 -13.53
C PHE A 222 -6.67 8.29 -12.18
N SER A 223 -7.40 8.59 -11.10
CA SER A 223 -7.04 8.15 -9.76
C SER A 223 -8.29 8.10 -8.89
N PHE A 224 -8.47 7.05 -8.09
CA PHE A 224 -9.69 6.86 -7.30
C PHE A 224 -9.90 8.01 -6.33
N SER A 225 -11.10 8.61 -6.34
CA SER A 225 -11.42 9.73 -5.45
C SER A 225 -12.40 9.35 -4.33
N ILE A 226 -12.02 9.66 -3.10
CA ILE A 226 -12.81 9.48 -1.86
C ILE A 226 -12.64 10.72 -0.98
N GLY A 227 -13.72 11.24 -0.40
CA GLY A 227 -13.72 12.46 0.41
C GLY A 227 -13.29 13.71 -0.38
N GLY A 228 -13.50 13.72 -1.69
CA GLY A 228 -13.00 14.75 -2.60
C GLY A 228 -11.48 14.73 -2.84
N ARG A 229 -10.80 13.62 -2.51
CA ARG A 229 -9.34 13.49 -2.63
C ARG A 229 -8.92 12.27 -3.44
N ALA A 230 -7.94 12.47 -4.32
CA ALA A 230 -7.35 11.41 -5.13
C ALA A 230 -6.44 10.49 -4.30
N MET A 231 -6.63 9.17 -4.46
CA MET A 231 -5.95 8.10 -3.75
C MET A 231 -5.40 7.07 -4.73
N TYR A 232 -4.10 6.84 -4.68
CA TYR A 232 -3.47 5.69 -5.32
C TYR A 232 -3.65 4.44 -4.45
N VAL A 233 -4.37 3.46 -4.98
CA VAL A 233 -4.73 2.23 -4.25
C VAL A 233 -3.76 1.10 -4.57
N VAL A 234 -3.30 0.38 -3.54
CA VAL A 234 -2.49 -0.83 -3.67
C VAL A 234 -3.19 -1.97 -2.94
N GLY A 235 -3.59 -2.98 -3.71
CA GLY A 235 -4.13 -4.23 -3.21
C GLY A 235 -3.03 -5.24 -2.86
N MET A 236 -3.24 -5.94 -1.74
CA MET A 236 -2.37 -7.01 -1.23
C MET A 236 -3.25 -8.17 -0.72
N HIS A 237 -2.84 -9.41 -0.93
CA HIS A 237 -3.64 -10.59 -0.55
C HIS A 237 -2.81 -11.89 -0.53
N PRO A 238 -3.31 -12.99 0.08
CA PRO A 238 -2.53 -14.22 0.27
C PRO A 238 -2.10 -14.92 -1.03
N LYS A 239 -2.83 -14.69 -2.11
CA LYS A 239 -2.65 -15.36 -3.41
C LYS A 239 -1.87 -14.51 -4.41
N SER A 240 -1.26 -13.41 -3.99
CA SER A 240 -0.53 -12.55 -4.92
C SER A 240 0.69 -13.26 -5.47
N SER A 241 0.89 -13.15 -6.79
CA SER A 241 2.10 -13.57 -7.48
C SER A 241 3.32 -12.74 -7.10
N ARG A 242 3.12 -11.59 -6.43
CA ARG A 242 4.18 -10.67 -5.98
C ARG A 242 4.36 -10.78 -4.47
N ILE A 243 5.54 -11.21 -4.03
CA ILE A 243 5.92 -11.37 -2.62
C ILE A 243 5.67 -10.08 -1.83
N ALA A 244 5.98 -8.93 -2.43
CA ALA A 244 5.76 -7.62 -1.82
C ALA A 244 4.28 -7.31 -1.54
N ARG A 245 3.36 -7.96 -2.26
CA ARG A 245 1.90 -7.84 -2.14
C ARG A 245 1.25 -9.08 -1.48
N THR A 246 2.03 -10.08 -1.06
CA THR A 246 1.50 -11.22 -0.31
C THR A 246 1.21 -10.83 1.13
N ARG A 247 0.00 -11.12 1.62
CA ARG A 247 -0.42 -10.87 3.02
C ARG A 247 -1.31 -11.99 3.54
N PRO A 248 -1.35 -12.26 4.87
CA PRO A 248 -2.26 -13.26 5.43
C PRO A 248 -3.75 -12.95 5.24
N CYS A 249 -4.11 -11.68 5.11
CA CYS A 249 -5.47 -11.22 4.89
C CYS A 249 -5.57 -10.25 3.71
N PRO A 250 -6.76 -10.08 3.08
CA PRO A 250 -6.98 -9.04 2.09
C PRO A 250 -6.66 -7.68 2.69
N THR A 251 -5.95 -6.84 1.93
CA THR A 251 -5.54 -5.51 2.38
C THR A 251 -5.60 -4.53 1.21
N MET A 252 -6.15 -3.35 1.48
CA MET A 252 -6.15 -2.21 0.56
C MET A 252 -5.39 -1.05 1.20
N VAL A 253 -4.39 -0.55 0.49
CA VAL A 253 -3.54 0.55 0.93
C VAL A 253 -3.88 1.78 0.10
N PHE A 254 -4.21 2.88 0.75
CA PHE A 254 -4.58 4.15 0.13
C PHE A 254 -3.48 5.17 0.39
N ASN A 255 -2.85 5.65 -0.69
CA ASN A 255 -1.83 6.70 -0.63
C ASN A 255 -2.38 7.96 -1.29
N LEU A 256 -2.13 9.12 -0.73
CA LEU A 256 -2.57 10.38 -1.33
C LEU A 256 -1.84 10.62 -2.66
N HIS A 257 -2.59 10.88 -3.73
CA HIS A 257 -2.02 11.07 -5.08
C HIS A 257 -1.00 12.21 -5.14
N ASP A 258 -1.31 13.33 -4.47
CA ASP A 258 -0.48 14.53 -4.37
C ASP A 258 0.98 14.25 -3.91
N GLN A 259 1.24 13.13 -3.20
CA GLN A 259 2.60 12.73 -2.78
C GLN A 259 3.48 12.40 -3.98
N PHE A 260 2.90 11.73 -4.98
CA PHE A 260 3.63 11.33 -6.18
C PHE A 260 3.91 12.52 -7.10
N ASP A 261 2.98 13.48 -7.19
CA ASP A 261 3.21 14.71 -7.94
C ASP A 261 4.34 15.55 -7.34
N ARG A 262 4.41 15.65 -6.01
CA ARG A 262 5.53 16.32 -5.33
C ARG A 262 6.87 15.63 -5.55
N LEU A 263 6.89 14.30 -5.56
CA LEU A 263 8.11 13.54 -5.88
C LEU A 263 8.60 13.76 -7.30
N ARG A 264 7.67 13.86 -8.25
CA ARG A 264 7.97 14.17 -9.66
C ARG A 264 8.48 15.60 -9.81
N ALA A 265 7.81 16.57 -9.20
CA ALA A 265 8.22 17.98 -9.22
C ALA A 265 9.66 18.20 -8.70
N ARG A 266 10.17 17.28 -7.87
CA ARG A 266 11.52 17.32 -7.30
C ARG A 266 12.53 16.43 -8.02
N GLY A 267 12.13 15.76 -9.11
CA GLY A 267 12.99 14.84 -9.86
C GLY A 267 13.40 13.58 -9.10
N LYS A 268 12.73 13.24 -7.98
CA LYS A 268 13.09 12.07 -7.14
C LYS A 268 12.35 10.78 -7.53
N PHE A 269 11.31 10.91 -8.35
CA PHE A 269 10.44 9.79 -8.73
C PHE A 269 11.20 8.68 -9.48
N GLU A 270 12.02 9.03 -10.47
CA GLU A 270 12.77 8.05 -11.26
C GLU A 270 13.81 7.28 -10.43
N THR A 271 14.54 7.98 -9.57
CA THR A 271 15.50 7.34 -8.65
C THR A 271 14.81 6.36 -7.70
N MET A 272 13.66 6.74 -7.15
CA MET A 272 12.85 5.86 -6.31
C MET A 272 12.40 4.62 -7.08
N LYS A 273 11.89 4.80 -8.29
CA LYS A 273 11.44 3.72 -9.16
C LYS A 273 12.56 2.74 -9.49
N GLN A 274 13.74 3.23 -9.86
CA GLN A 274 14.93 2.41 -10.12
C GLN A 274 15.35 1.61 -8.88
N THR A 275 15.31 2.25 -7.70
CA THR A 275 15.62 1.59 -6.42
C THR A 275 14.64 0.46 -6.11
N ILE A 276 13.33 0.70 -6.31
CA ILE A 276 12.30 -0.32 -6.11
C ILE A 276 12.51 -1.48 -7.07
N ARG A 277 12.74 -1.22 -8.37
CA ARG A 277 12.99 -2.26 -9.38
C ARG A 277 14.22 -3.13 -9.06
N ALA A 278 15.30 -2.52 -8.60
CA ALA A 278 16.51 -3.24 -8.20
C ALA A 278 16.24 -4.15 -6.99
N ARG A 279 15.47 -3.68 -6.01
CA ARG A 279 15.08 -4.47 -4.84
C ARG A 279 14.11 -5.60 -5.19
N GLU A 280 13.13 -5.36 -6.07
CA GLU A 280 12.23 -6.41 -6.55
C GLU A 280 12.99 -7.53 -7.27
N MET A 281 13.94 -7.16 -8.13
CA MET A 281 14.81 -8.11 -8.79
C MET A 281 15.60 -8.95 -7.77
N ALA A 282 16.15 -8.31 -6.73
CA ALA A 282 16.88 -9.00 -5.68
C ALA A 282 15.98 -9.91 -4.81
N SER A 283 14.73 -9.50 -4.53
CA SER A 283 13.82 -10.22 -3.63
C SER A 283 13.04 -11.35 -4.31
N GLN A 284 12.69 -11.19 -5.58
CA GLN A 284 11.76 -12.08 -6.29
C GLN A 284 12.28 -12.53 -7.67
N GLY A 285 13.40 -11.98 -8.15
CA GLY A 285 13.98 -12.37 -9.45
C GLY A 285 13.21 -11.83 -10.67
N SER A 286 12.23 -10.95 -10.48
CA SER A 286 11.53 -10.27 -11.57
C SER A 286 10.97 -8.92 -11.11
N ILE A 287 10.88 -7.98 -12.04
CA ILE A 287 10.27 -6.66 -11.83
C ILE A 287 8.76 -6.79 -11.93
N ASN A 288 8.02 -6.01 -11.13
CA ASN A 288 6.57 -5.90 -11.30
C ASN A 288 6.22 -5.24 -12.64
N PRO A 289 5.58 -5.94 -13.60
CA PRO A 289 5.21 -5.39 -14.90
C PRO A 289 4.20 -4.26 -14.77
N MET A 290 3.47 -4.21 -13.65
CA MET A 290 2.50 -3.17 -13.38
C MET A 290 3.14 -1.86 -12.87
N LEU A 291 4.46 -1.81 -12.60
CA LEU A 291 5.20 -0.55 -12.40
C LEU A 291 5.51 0.13 -13.75
N ALA A 292 4.47 0.34 -14.56
CA ALA A 292 4.53 1.06 -15.84
C ALA A 292 5.04 2.50 -15.64
N ASN A 293 5.40 3.21 -16.71
CA ASN A 293 5.65 4.64 -16.57
C ASN A 293 4.33 5.37 -16.31
N PHE A 294 4.38 6.35 -15.43
CA PHE A 294 3.20 7.15 -15.09
C PHE A 294 2.69 7.86 -16.36
N GLY A 295 1.37 7.86 -16.56
CA GLY A 295 0.74 8.52 -17.70
C GLY A 295 0.74 7.72 -19.02
N GLU A 296 1.36 6.54 -19.08
CA GLU A 296 1.24 5.66 -20.26
C GLU A 296 -0.05 4.84 -20.25
N TYR A 297 -0.45 4.38 -19.07
CA TYR A 297 -1.68 3.60 -18.85
C TYR A 297 -2.39 4.08 -17.59
N SER A 298 -3.71 3.91 -17.56
CA SER A 298 -4.49 4.13 -16.34
C SER A 298 -3.92 3.34 -15.16
N GLU A 299 -3.79 4.01 -14.01
CA GLU A 299 -3.35 3.37 -12.77
C GLU A 299 -4.36 2.32 -12.26
N ALA A 300 -5.62 2.34 -12.72
CA ALA A 300 -6.62 1.34 -12.39
C ALA A 300 -6.09 -0.09 -12.62
N ARG A 301 -5.33 -0.30 -13.71
CA ARG A 301 -4.74 -1.59 -14.05
C ARG A 301 -3.82 -2.13 -12.95
N GLN A 302 -3.26 -1.27 -12.10
CA GLN A 302 -2.22 -1.57 -11.12
C GLN A 302 -2.77 -1.85 -9.71
N TYR A 303 -4.03 -1.50 -9.46
CA TYR A 303 -4.60 -1.51 -8.10
C TYR A 303 -4.62 -2.91 -7.49
N SER A 304 -5.17 -3.91 -8.19
CA SER A 304 -5.23 -5.30 -7.70
C SER A 304 -3.84 -5.93 -7.54
N GLY A 305 -2.89 -5.52 -8.39
CA GLY A 305 -1.55 -6.10 -8.46
C GLY A 305 -1.44 -7.36 -9.31
N ARG A 306 -2.56 -7.79 -9.88
CA ARG A 306 -2.61 -8.85 -10.89
C ARG A 306 -2.04 -8.34 -12.20
N SER A 307 -1.34 -9.21 -12.93
CA SER A 307 -0.95 -8.90 -14.31
C SER A 307 -2.18 -9.04 -15.21
N VAL A 308 -2.48 -7.99 -15.98
CA VAL A 308 -3.67 -7.94 -16.85
C VAL A 308 -3.29 -7.76 -18.33
N PRO A 309 -3.99 -8.42 -19.28
CA PRO A 309 -3.72 -8.27 -20.71
C PRO A 309 -4.08 -6.87 -21.22
N GLU A 310 -3.59 -6.46 -22.39
CA GLU A 310 -3.90 -5.16 -23.00
C GLU A 310 -5.41 -4.90 -23.11
N SER A 311 -6.18 -5.93 -23.49
CA SER A 311 -7.64 -5.91 -23.61
C SER A 311 -8.42 -5.80 -22.27
N TRP A 312 -7.74 -5.77 -21.14
CA TRP A 312 -8.39 -5.61 -19.84
C TRP A 312 -9.09 -4.25 -19.73
N SER A 313 -10.32 -4.27 -19.25
CA SER A 313 -11.11 -3.08 -18.93
C SER A 313 -11.46 -3.08 -17.45
N CYS A 314 -11.42 -1.89 -16.84
CA CYS A 314 -11.80 -1.72 -15.45
C CYS A 314 -13.31 -1.91 -15.28
N PRO A 315 -13.78 -2.73 -14.32
CA PRO A 315 -15.21 -2.93 -14.07
C PRO A 315 -15.86 -1.79 -13.26
N PHE A 316 -15.09 -0.76 -12.91
CA PHE A 316 -15.55 0.40 -12.14
C PHE A 316 -16.37 1.36 -13.01
N HIS A 317 -17.50 1.82 -12.48
CA HIS A 317 -18.40 2.77 -13.11
C HIS A 317 -18.57 3.97 -12.16
N PRO A 318 -17.94 5.12 -12.44
CA PRO A 318 -17.99 6.27 -11.55
C PRO A 318 -19.41 6.84 -11.48
N ASN A 319 -19.94 6.99 -10.25
CA ASN A 319 -21.23 7.65 -10.00
C ASN A 319 -21.10 9.16 -9.72
N LYS A 320 -19.89 9.64 -9.46
CA LYS A 320 -19.64 11.07 -9.22
C LYS A 320 -19.49 11.81 -10.54
N ARG A 321 -20.16 12.95 -10.65
CA ARG A 321 -19.83 13.93 -11.69
C ARG A 321 -18.55 14.65 -11.30
N GLN A 322 -17.61 14.79 -12.23
CA GLN A 322 -16.59 15.83 -12.11
C GLN A 322 -17.32 17.17 -12.16
N ARG A 323 -16.95 18.09 -11.25
CA ARG A 323 -17.43 19.47 -11.39
C ARG A 323 -16.83 20.04 -12.69
N PRO A 324 -17.64 20.72 -13.52
CA PRO A 324 -17.20 21.25 -14.80
C PRO A 324 -16.12 22.33 -14.66
#